data_AF-A0A3D5PLH8-F1
#
_entry.id   AF-A0A3D5PLH8-F1
#
_cell.length_a   1.000
_cell.length_b   1.000
_cell.length_c   1.000
_cell.angle_alpha   90.00
_cell.angle_beta   90.00
_cell.angle_gamma   90.00
#
_symmetry.space_group_name_H-M   'P 1'
#
loop_
_entity.id
_entity.type
_entity.pdbx_description
1 polymer ?
#
loop_
_entity_poly.entity_id
_entity_poly.type
_entity_poly.pdbx_seq_one_letter_code
_entity_poly.pdbx_strand_id
1 'polypeptide(L)' 'MVKFYYPDGDWCYRAIQTVHAIFHNSERKLIARAEKGDRNGYYEFEISEFEMIGPGERHK' A
#
# COMPACT_ATOMS: atom_id res chain seq x y z
N MET A 1 -0.22 -3.47 10.18
CA MET A 1 -0.39 -3.90 8.77
C MET A 1 -0.79 -2.66 7.98
N VAL A 2 -0.54 -2.58 6.67
CA VAL A 2 -1.02 -1.46 5.84
C VAL A 2 -2.17 -1.96 4.99
N LYS A 3 -3.31 -1.29 5.05
CA LYS A 3 -4.42 -1.49 4.13
C LYS A 3 -4.33 -0.42 3.04
N PHE A 4 -4.31 -0.83 1.79
CA PHE A 4 -4.33 0.06 0.64
C PHE A 4 -5.71 0.01 -0.01
N TYR A 5 -6.26 1.17 -0.32
CA TYR A 5 -7.45 1.31 -1.14
C TYR A 5 -7.02 1.67 -2.55
N TYR A 6 -7.56 0.96 -3.54
CA TYR A 6 -7.30 1.20 -4.94
C TYR A 6 -8.31 2.19 -5.53
N PRO A 7 -8.00 2.84 -6.67
CA PRO A 7 -8.93 3.76 -7.33
C PRO A 7 -10.26 3.13 -7.79
N ASP A 8 -10.29 1.80 -8.00
CA ASP A 8 -11.48 1.04 -8.40
C ASP A 8 -12.38 0.63 -7.22
N GLY A 9 -11.97 0.94 -5.99
CA GLY A 9 -12.71 0.62 -4.78
C GLY A 9 -12.35 -0.72 -4.14
N ASP A 10 -11.45 -1.52 -4.74
CA ASP A 10 -10.91 -2.72 -4.10
C ASP A 10 -9.83 -2.34 -3.05
N TRP A 11 -9.43 -3.31 -2.23
CA TRP A 11 -8.38 -3.10 -1.23
C TRP A 11 -7.45 -4.30 -1.11
N CYS A 12 -6.24 -4.05 -0.63
CA CYS A 12 -5.35 -5.13 -0.21
C CYS A 12 -4.67 -4.83 1.13
N TYR A 13 -4.18 -5.89 1.77
CA TYR A 13 -3.34 -5.79 2.95
C TYR A 13 -1.89 -6.14 2.61
N ARG A 14 -0.95 -5.40 3.21
CA ARG A 14 0.50 -5.64 3.12
C ARG A 14 1.14 -5.55 4.49
N ALA A 15 2.15 -6.38 4.72
CA ALA A 15 2.95 -6.28 5.92
C ALA A 15 3.74 -4.96 5.92
N ILE A 16 3.82 -4.29 7.07
CA ILE A 16 4.43 -2.95 7.15
C ILE A 16 5.88 -2.98 6.64
N GLN A 17 6.64 -4.01 7.01
CA GLN A 17 8.04 -4.16 6.61
C GLN A 17 8.26 -4.38 5.10
N THR A 18 7.20 -4.68 4.33
CA THR A 18 7.27 -4.80 2.87
C THR A 18 6.94 -3.49 2.15
N VAL A 19 6.47 -2.47 2.85
CA VAL A 19 6.14 -1.15 2.27
C VAL A 19 7.36 -0.26 2.38
N HIS A 20 7.90 0.15 1.23
CA HIS A 20 9.10 0.98 1.18
C HIS A 20 8.76 2.47 1.25
N ALA A 21 7.77 2.94 0.50
CA ALA A 21 7.39 4.35 0.47
C ALA A 21 5.94 4.56 0.01
N ILE A 22 5.33 5.66 0.45
CA ILE A 22 4.07 6.21 -0.07
C ILE A 22 4.34 7.66 -0.43
N PHE A 23 4.07 8.06 -1.68
CA PHE A 23 4.42 9.39 -2.19
C PHE A 23 3.53 9.80 -3.37
N HIS A 24 3.52 11.10 -3.69
CA HIS A 24 2.89 11.58 -4.91
C HIS A 24 3.89 11.57 -6.07
N ASN A 25 3.50 11.03 -7.23
CA ASN A 25 4.33 11.07 -8.44
C ASN A 25 4.21 12.44 -9.17
N SER A 26 4.86 12.56 -10.32
CA SER A 26 4.83 13.78 -11.16
C SER A 26 3.43 14.14 -11.67
N GLU A 27 2.52 13.17 -11.75
CA GLU A 27 1.11 13.35 -12.13
C GLU A 27 0.20 13.66 -10.93
N ARG A 28 0.77 13.84 -9.73
CA ARG A 28 0.06 14.02 -8.46
C ARG A 28 -0.85 12.84 -8.07
N LYS A 29 -0.57 11.63 -8.58
CA LYS A 29 -1.21 10.40 -8.12
C LYS A 29 -0.53 9.89 -6.85
N LEU A 30 -1.31 9.34 -5.92
CA LEU A 30 -0.77 8.73 -4.70
C LEU A 30 -0.30 7.31 -5.03
N ILE A 31 1.00 7.06 -4.82
CA ILE A 31 1.67 5.81 -5.18
C ILE A 31 2.18 5.13 -3.92
N ALA A 32 1.97 3.81 -3.83
CA ALA A 32 2.64 2.95 -2.88
C ALA A 32 3.73 2.13 -3.58
N ARG A 33 4.91 2.06 -2.96
CA ARG A 33 6.03 1.21 -3.37
C ARG A 33 6.18 0.07 -2.37
N ALA A 34 6.06 -1.17 -2.84
CA ALA A 34 6.17 -2.37 -2.00
C ALA A 34 7.15 -3.41 -2.58
N GLU A 35 7.70 -4.24 -1.70
CA GLU A 35 8.59 -5.34 -2.07
C GLU A 35 7.81 -6.44 -2.79
N LYS A 36 8.42 -7.01 -3.84
CA LYS A 36 7.86 -8.16 -4.56
C LYS A 36 7.89 -9.42 -3.69
N GLY A 37 6.99 -10.37 -3.95
CA GLY A 37 6.90 -11.62 -3.20
C GLY A 37 8.15 -12.51 -3.32
N ASP A 38 8.91 -12.38 -4.41
CA ASP A 38 10.19 -13.06 -4.64
C ASP A 38 11.39 -12.35 -4.01
N ARG A 39 11.16 -11.20 -3.33
CA ARG A 39 12.19 -10.33 -2.73
C ARG A 39 13.23 -9.80 -3.72
N ASN A 40 12.92 -9.82 -5.02
CA ASN A 40 13.84 -9.33 -6.06
C ASN A 40 13.56 -7.87 -6.45
N GLY A 41 13.35 -7.03 -5.45
CA GLY A 41 13.12 -5.59 -5.60
C GLY A 41 11.69 -5.14 -5.31
N TYR A 42 11.34 -3.96 -5.83
CA TYR A 42 10.09 -3.26 -5.54
C TYR A 42 9.19 -3.14 -6.78
N TYR A 43 7.91 -2.92 -6.54
CA TYR A 43 6.95 -2.46 -7.55
C TYR A 43 6.13 -1.31 -7.00
N GLU A 44 5.62 -0.49 -7.91
CA GLU A 44 4.81 0.68 -7.60
C GLU A 44 3.40 0.48 -8.12
N PHE A 45 2.41 0.96 -7.37
CA PHE A 45 1.02 0.92 -7.76
C PHE A 45 0.27 2.14 -7.23
N GLU A 46 -0.75 2.56 -7.97
CA GLU A 46 -1.61 3.68 -7.60
C GLU A 46 -2.58 3.25 -6.49
N ILE A 47 -2.75 4.12 -5.50
CA ILE A 47 -3.70 3.98 -4.41
C ILE A 47 -4.54 5.26 -4.30
N SER A 48 -5.75 5.15 -3.79
CA SER A 48 -6.59 6.31 -3.43
C SER A 48 -6.35 6.74 -1.98
N GLU A 49 -6.11 5.77 -1.09
CA GLU A 49 -5.92 5.98 0.35
C GLU A 49 -5.13 4.81 0.97
N PHE A 50 -4.59 5.01 2.18
CA PHE A 50 -4.04 3.94 2.99
C PHE A 50 -4.39 4.11 4.47
N GLU A 51 -4.46 2.98 5.18
CA GLU A 51 -4.74 2.93 6.61
C GLU A 51 -3.71 2.05 7.33
N MET A 52 -3.23 2.52 8.49
CA MET A 52 -2.38 1.74 9.37
C MET A 52 -3.26 0.91 10.30
N ILE A 53 -3.26 -0.40 10.08
CA ILE A 53 -4.06 -1.36 10.84
C ILE A 53 -3.27 -1.81 12.08
N GLY A 54 -3.84 -1.57 13.25
CA GLY A 54 -3.29 -2.00 14.54
C GLY A 54 -3.37 -3.52 14.74
N PRO A 55 -2.56 -4.08 15.65
CA PRO A 55 -2.61 -5.50 15.97
C PRO A 55 -3.93 -5.86 16.66
N GLY A 56 -4.63 -6.89 16.16
CA GLY A 56 -5.84 -7.42 16.77
C GLY A 56 -7.12 -6.59 16.53
N GLU A 57 -7.06 -5.55 15.69
CA GLU A 57 -8.21 -4.70 15.38
C GLU A 57 -9.05 -5.25 14.22
N ARG A 58 -10.37 -5.20 14.37
CA ARG A 58 -11.33 -5.48 13.28
C ARG A 58 -11.84 -4.16 12.70
N HIS A 59 -11.29 -3.76 11.57
CA HIS A 59 -11.79 -2.62 10.78
C HIS A 59 -13.01 -3.08 9.99
N LYS A 60 -14.19 -2.54 10.33
CA LYS A 60 -15.48 -2.82 9.67
C LYS A 60 -15.81 -1.71 8.70
#